data_AF-A0A946HJU7-F1
#
_entry.id   AF-A0A946HJU7-F1
#
_cell.length_a   1.000
_cell.length_b   1.000
_cell.length_c   1.000
_cell.angle_alpha   90.00
_cell.angle_beta   90.00
_cell.angle_gamma   90.00
#
_symmetry.space_group_name_H-M   'P 1'
#
loop_
_entity.id
_entity.type
_entity.pdbx_description
1 polymer ?
#
loop_
_entity_poly.entity_id
_entity_poly.type
_entity_poly.pdbx_seq_one_letter_code
_entity_poly.pdbx_strand_id
1 'polypeptide(L)' 'MELVDEIIINAPKHQVYAALNNPEVLQQCIPGCEELIKHSETELEAKVVLKIGPVKARFSGNVQLDTAGAPDAFSLTG' A
#
# COMPACT_ATOMS: atom_id res chain seq x y z
N MET A 1 5.25 -13.34 -11.43
CA MET A 1 6.48 -12.52 -11.48
C MET A 1 6.90 -12.31 -10.04
N GLU A 2 8.16 -12.55 -9.72
CA GLU A 2 8.69 -12.34 -8.36
C GLU A 2 9.56 -11.08 -8.41
N LEU A 3 9.30 -10.15 -7.50
CA LEU A 3 10.07 -8.92 -7.36
C LEU A 3 10.57 -8.86 -5.92
N VAL A 4 11.88 -8.72 -5.76
CA VAL A 4 12.54 -8.64 -4.45
C VAL A 4 13.34 -7.35 -4.44
N ASP A 5 13.07 -6.49 -3.44
CA ASP A 5 13.74 -5.21 -3.26
C ASP A 5 13.96 -4.94 -1.76
N GLU A 6 14.95 -4.12 -1.44
CA GLU A 6 15.30 -3.74 -0.06
C GLU A 6 15.56 -2.24 0.03
N ILE A 7 14.93 -1.58 1.00
CA ILE A 7 15.06 -0.15 1.25
C ILE A 7 15.32 0.09 2.73
N ILE A 8 16.35 0.88 3.04
CA ILE A 8 16.66 1.30 4.41
C ILE A 8 15.97 2.64 4.71
N ILE A 9 15.16 2.67 5.76
CA ILE A 9 14.52 3.88 6.28
C ILE A 9 15.17 4.22 7.63
N ASN A 10 15.78 5.40 7.72
CA ASN A 10 16.43 5.88 8.95
C ASN A 10 15.39 6.41 9.96
N ALA A 11 14.50 5.55 10.43
CA ALA A 11 13.48 5.85 11.42
C ALA A 11 13.20 4.65 12.34
N PRO A 12 12.62 4.85 13.53
CA PRO A 12 12.21 3.75 14.41
C PRO A 12 11.22 2.80 13.72
N LYS A 13 11.42 1.49 13.90
CA LYS A 13 10.61 0.43 13.25
C LYS A 13 9.10 0.60 13.44
N HIS A 14 8.65 0.94 14.65
CA HIS A 14 7.24 1.13 14.95
C HIS A 14 6.62 2.30 14.16
N GLN A 15 7.40 3.37 13.91
CA GLN A 15 6.94 4.52 13.14
C GLN A 15 6.81 4.15 11.66
N VAL A 16 7.78 3.39 11.13
CA VAL A 16 7.71 2.86 9.75
C VAL A 16 6.50 1.95 9.60
N TYR A 17 6.29 1.02 10.55
CA TYR A 17 5.13 0.13 10.53
C TYR A 17 3.80 0.91 10.58
N ALA A 18 3.69 1.90 11.45
CA ALA A 18 2.49 2.74 11.54
C ALA A 18 2.22 3.49 10.22
N ALA A 19 3.27 4.00 9.56
CA ALA A 19 3.16 4.68 8.27
C ALA A 19 2.74 3.73 7.13
N LEU A 20 3.28 2.51 7.11
CA LEU A 20 2.90 1.46 6.13
C LEU A 20 1.45 0.98 6.27
N ASN A 21 0.78 1.31 7.37
CA ASN A 21 -0.62 0.97 7.63
C ASN A 21 -1.54 2.19 7.70
N ASN A 22 -1.03 3.38 7.38
CA ASN A 22 -1.79 4.63 7.42
C ASN A 22 -2.32 4.97 6.01
N PRO A 23 -3.65 4.97 5.78
CA PRO A 23 -4.23 5.25 4.46
C PRO A 23 -3.82 6.61 3.87
N GLU A 24 -3.69 7.65 4.68
CA GLU A 24 -3.30 8.99 4.20
C GLU A 24 -1.86 9.02 3.71
N VAL A 25 -0.96 8.29 4.39
CA VAL A 25 0.44 8.15 3.97
C VAL A 25 0.51 7.31 2.69
N LEU A 26 -0.18 6.18 2.68
CA LEU A 26 -0.19 5.27 1.53
C LEU A 26 -0.75 5.96 0.27
N GLN A 27 -1.84 6.73 0.38
CA GLN A 27 -2.41 7.46 -0.75
C GLN A 27 -1.41 8.46 -1.36
N GLN A 28 -0.58 9.11 -0.53
CA GLN A 28 0.48 10.02 -1.00
C GLN A 28 1.63 9.28 -1.69
N CYS A 29 1.93 8.06 -1.24
CA CYS A 29 3.04 7.25 -1.75
C CYS A 29 2.68 6.46 -3.01
N ILE A 30 1.42 6.08 -3.22
CA ILE A 30 0.98 5.27 -4.37
C ILE A 30 0.77 6.17 -5.60
N PRO A 31 1.59 6.05 -6.66
CA PRO A 31 1.49 6.91 -7.83
C PRO A 31 0.12 6.81 -8.52
N GLY A 32 -0.56 7.94 -8.65
CA GLY A 32 -1.87 8.00 -9.31
C GLY A 32 -3.03 7.47 -8.44
N CYS A 33 -2.82 7.22 -7.15
CA CYS A 33 -3.90 6.89 -6.23
C CYS A 33 -4.88 8.07 -6.13
N GLU A 34 -6.11 7.88 -6.60
CA GLU A 34 -7.17 8.86 -6.47
C GLU A 34 -7.97 8.65 -5.17
N GLU A 35 -8.06 7.41 -4.70
CA GLU A 35 -8.81 7.05 -3.49
C GLU A 35 -8.22 5.80 -2.83
N LEU A 36 -8.15 5.80 -1.50
CA LEU A 36 -7.80 4.64 -0.68
C LEU A 36 -8.75 4.58 0.52
N ILE A 37 -9.59 3.55 0.57
CA ILE A 37 -10.61 3.37 1.60
C ILE A 37 -10.18 2.20 2.49
N LYS A 38 -10.16 2.42 3.80
CA LYS A 38 -9.98 1.37 4.81
C LYS A 38 -11.36 0.94 5.30
N HIS A 39 -11.79 -0.25 4.91
CA HIS A 39 -13.10 -0.83 5.27
C HIS A 39 -13.06 -1.48 6.66
N SER A 40 -11.91 -2.03 7.04
CA SER A 40 -11.67 -2.61 8.36
C SER A 40 -10.17 -2.50 8.71
N GLU A 41 -9.77 -3.04 9.86
CA GLU A 41 -8.34 -3.11 10.20
C GLU A 41 -7.49 -3.89 9.19
N THR A 42 -8.13 -4.77 8.40
CA THR A 42 -7.43 -5.67 7.48
C THR A 42 -7.92 -5.60 6.03
N GLU A 43 -8.89 -4.74 5.72
CA GLU A 43 -9.44 -4.60 4.36
C GLU A 43 -9.27 -3.17 3.82
N LEU A 44 -8.68 -3.07 2.63
CA LEU A 44 -8.45 -1.81 1.92
C LEU A 44 -8.95 -1.91 0.47
N GLU A 45 -9.50 -0.82 -0.05
CA GLU A 45 -9.84 -0.64 -1.47
C GLU A 45 -9.08 0.56 -2.03
N ALA A 46 -8.42 0.39 -3.17
CA ALA A 46 -7.67 1.45 -3.84
C ALA A 46 -8.18 1.70 -5.25
N LYS A 47 -8.30 2.98 -5.64
CA LYS A 47 -8.52 3.41 -7.03
C LYS A 47 -7.29 4.16 -7.53
N VAL A 48 -6.68 3.65 -8.59
CA VAL A 48 -5.42 4.16 -9.14
C VAL A 48 -5.59 4.51 -10.61
N VAL A 49 -5.09 5.67 -11.02
CA VAL A 49 -5.00 6.09 -12.42
C VAL A 49 -3.55 6.20 -12.84
N LEU A 50 -3.14 5.29 -13.73
CA LEU A 50 -1.81 5.30 -14.31
C LEU A 50 -1.85 5.94 -15.69
N LYS A 51 -0.89 6.83 -15.93
CA LYS A 51 -0.63 7.42 -17.25
C LYS A 51 0.70 6.87 -17.76
N ILE A 52 0.64 6.02 -18.78
CA ILE A 52 1.82 5.40 -19.39
C ILE A 52 1.81 5.78 -20.86
N GLY A 53 2.61 6.79 -21.22
CA GLY A 53 2.61 7.37 -22.57
C GLY A 53 1.20 7.86 -22.97
N PRO A 54 0.65 7.46 -24.13
CA PRO A 54 -0.68 7.87 -24.55
C PRO A 54 -1.81 7.13 -23.81
N VAL A 55 -1.49 6.13 -22.97
CA VAL A 55 -2.48 5.29 -22.30
C VAL A 55 -2.81 5.88 -20.93
N LYS A 56 -4.10 6.13 -20.70
CA LYS A 56 -4.67 6.42 -19.37
C LYS A 56 -5.48 5.21 -18.92
N ALA A 57 -4.99 4.50 -17.92
CA ALA A 57 -5.66 3.34 -17.35
C ALA A 57 -6.16 3.65 -15.93
N ARG A 58 -7.32 3.11 -15.59
CA ARG A 58 -7.93 3.21 -14.27
C ARG A 58 -8.10 1.80 -13.71
N PHE A 59 -7.59 1.59 -12.51
CA PHE A 59 -7.63 0.33 -11.79
C PHE A 59 -8.36 0.54 -10.47
N SER A 60 -9.16 -0.45 -10.09
CA SER A 60 -9.71 -0.59 -8.74
C SER A 60 -9.29 -1.97 -8.22
N GLY A 61 -8.84 -2.04 -6.97
CA GLY A 61 -8.39 -3.29 -6.36
C GLY A 61 -8.69 -3.30 -4.87
N ASN A 62 -8.99 -4.50 -4.38
CA ASN A 62 -9.20 -4.75 -2.95
C ASN A 62 -8.02 -5.56 -2.45
N VAL A 63 -7.51 -5.23 -1.27
CA VAL A 63 -6.42 -5.98 -0.64
C VAL A 63 -6.77 -6.35 0.79
N GLN A 64 -6.42 -7.57 1.14
CA GLN A 64 -6.48 -8.12 2.49
C GLN A 64 -5.10 -8.05 3.13
N LEU A 65 -5.04 -7.51 4.33
CA LEU A 65 -3.83 -7.39 5.13
C LEU A 65 -3.76 -8.50 6.18
N ASP A 66 -2.61 -9.17 6.27
CA ASP A 66 -2.27 -10.06 7.38
C ASP A 66 -1.14 -9.45 8.21
N THR A 67 -1.45 -9.11 9.46
CA THR A 67 -0.57 -8.43 10.41
C THR A 67 -0.05 -9.35 11.53
N ALA A 68 -0.22 -10.68 11.41
CA ALA A 68 0.18 -11.61 12.46
C ALA A 68 1.68 -11.54 12.85
N GLY A 69 2.54 -11.09 11.94
CA GLY A 69 3.98 -10.90 12.17
C GLY A 69 4.40 -9.48 12.58
N ALA A 70 3.45 -8.58 12.85
CA ALA A 70 3.76 -7.19 13.10
C ALA A 70 4.60 -6.97 14.38
N PRO A 71 5.54 -6.00 14.39
CA PRO A 71 5.89 -5.08 13.30
C PRO A 71 7.00 -5.63 12.38
N ASP A 72 7.38 -6.89 12.53
CA ASP A 72 8.53 -7.49 11.84
C ASP A 72 8.21 -7.95 10.43
N ALA A 73 6.97 -8.37 10.19
CA ALA A 73 6.45 -8.80 8.91
C ALA A 73 4.94 -8.53 8.79
N PHE A 74 4.46 -8.29 7.58
CA PHE A 74 3.04 -8.36 7.24
C PHE A 74 2.93 -8.71 5.75
N SER A 75 1.76 -9.19 5.32
CA SER A 75 1.50 -9.49 3.91
C SER A 75 0.21 -8.84 3.41
N LEU A 76 0.15 -8.63 2.09
CA LEU A 76 -1.01 -8.13 1.37
C LEU A 76 -1.40 -9.15 0.30
N THR A 77 -2.68 -9.49 0.21
CA THR A 77 -3.22 -10.39 -0.82
C THR A 77 -4.38 -9.73 -1.55
N GLY A 78 -4.41 -9.79 -2.88
CA GLY A 78 -5.45 -9.22 -3.75
C GLY A 78 -5.18 -9.47 -5.22
#